data_AF-A0A5D4JPI7-F1
#
_entry.id   AF-A0A5D4JPI7-F1
#
_cell.length_a   1.000
_cell.length_b   1.000
_cell.length_c   1.000
_cell.angle_alpha   90.00
_cell.angle_beta   90.00
_cell.angle_gamma   90.00
#
_symmetry.space_group_name_H-M   'P 1'
#
loop_
_entity.id
_entity.type
_entity.pdbx_description
1 polymer ?
#
loop_
_entity_poly.entity_id
_entity_poly.type
_entity_poly.pdbx_seq_one_letter_code
_entity_poly.pdbx_strand_id
1 'polypeptide(L)'
;MDQTTEDPRSGWCHWHKGPSGTAVLVQVIEQNSGPGAALYACAPCREQRRLTPLAEQPDEVAYRAYLGHTAECTGCGRAGRCEDGARLWEAYRGALAALPA
;
A
#
# COMPACT_ATOMS: atom_id res chain seq x y z
N MET A 1 17.03 19.12 18.97
CA MET A 1 16.36 17.85 18.62
C MET A 1 14.90 18.16 18.49
N ASP A 2 14.43 18.45 17.27
CA ASP A 2 13.03 18.28 16.85
C ASP A 2 12.97 18.52 15.34
N GLN A 3 12.94 17.44 14.56
CA GLN A 3 12.56 17.48 13.15
C GLN A 3 11.58 16.33 12.96
N THR A 4 10.36 16.52 13.46
CA THR A 4 9.24 15.68 13.04
C THR A 4 8.91 16.10 11.61
N THR A 5 9.42 15.35 10.65
CA THR A 5 8.93 15.30 9.27
C THR A 5 7.46 14.89 9.29
N GLU A 6 6.55 15.84 9.53
CA GLU A 6 5.14 15.68 9.19
C GLU A 6 5.04 15.76 7.67
N ASP A 7 4.96 14.59 7.04
CA ASP A 7 4.45 14.50 5.68
C ASP A 7 3.08 15.21 5.64
N PRO A 8 2.89 16.27 4.83
CA PRO A 8 1.72 17.14 4.92
C PRO A 8 0.38 16.46 4.54
N ARG A 9 0.36 15.14 4.28
CA ARG A 9 -0.86 14.36 4.02
C ARG A 9 -1.23 13.37 5.13
N SER A 10 -0.35 13.17 6.12
CA SER A 10 -0.55 12.23 7.25
C SER A 10 -1.56 12.70 8.32
N GLY A 11 -2.15 13.89 8.16
CA GLY A 11 -3.02 14.50 9.17
C GLY A 11 -4.47 14.73 8.74
N TRP A 12 -4.92 14.30 7.56
CA TRP A 12 -6.29 14.54 7.07
C TRP A 12 -7.03 13.24 6.79
N CYS A 13 -8.27 13.11 7.25
CA CYS A 13 -9.11 11.96 6.93
C CYS A 13 -10.19 12.32 5.90
N HIS A 14 -10.20 11.59 4.79
CA HIS A 14 -11.07 11.82 3.64
C HIS A 14 -12.53 11.43 3.87
N TRP A 15 -12.80 10.58 4.88
CA TRP A 15 -14.15 10.09 5.16
C TRP A 15 -14.98 11.05 6.01
N HIS A 16 -14.40 11.63 7.07
CA HIS A 16 -15.09 12.65 7.88
C HIS A 16 -14.71 14.09 7.48
N LYS A 17 -13.79 14.25 6.52
CA LYS A 17 -13.36 15.53 5.95
C LYS A 17 -12.81 16.49 7.02
N GLY A 18 -11.83 16.02 7.79
CA GLY A 18 -11.23 16.79 8.87
C GLY A 18 -9.82 16.32 9.24
N PRO A 19 -9.11 17.12 10.06
CA PRO A 19 -7.81 16.74 10.58
C PRO A 19 -7.91 15.58 11.57
N SER A 20 -6.91 14.69 11.58
CA SER A 20 -6.75 13.62 12.54
C SER A 20 -5.32 13.11 12.58
N GLY A 21 -4.71 13.09 13.77
CA GLY A 21 -3.38 12.51 13.98
C GLY A 21 -3.30 10.98 13.87
N THR A 22 -4.42 10.31 13.58
CA THR A 22 -4.46 8.84 13.35
C THR A 22 -4.74 8.49 11.88
N ALA A 23 -4.77 9.50 11.00
CA ALA A 23 -5.00 9.32 9.59
C ALA A 23 -3.81 8.58 8.96
N VAL A 24 -4.09 7.45 8.32
CA VAL A 24 -3.10 6.67 7.57
C VAL A 24 -3.61 6.41 6.16
N LEU A 25 -2.69 6.18 5.23
CA LEU A 25 -3.01 5.86 3.84
C LEU A 25 -3.80 4.55 3.79
N VAL A 26 -4.95 4.57 3.14
CA VAL A 26 -5.81 3.38 2.95
C VAL A 26 -6.06 3.08 1.48
N GLN A 27 -5.81 4.02 0.56
CA GLN A 27 -6.00 3.78 -0.87
C GLN A 27 -5.15 4.74 -1.70
N VAL A 28 -4.55 4.23 -2.76
CA VAL A 28 -4.00 5.02 -3.87
C VAL A 28 -4.92 4.84 -5.06
N ILE A 29 -5.40 5.95 -5.61
CA ILE A 29 -6.16 5.99 -6.85
C ILE A 29 -5.17 6.39 -7.93
N GLU A 30 -4.62 5.38 -8.61
CA GLU A 30 -3.85 5.61 -9.83
C GLU A 30 -4.79 6.04 -10.95
N GLN A 31 -4.41 7.08 -11.68
CA GLN A 31 -5.14 7.54 -12.86
C GLN A 31 -4.22 7.49 -14.06
N ASN A 32 -4.71 6.91 -15.16
CA ASN A 32 -3.92 6.61 -16.36
C ASN A 32 -3.25 7.87 -16.97
N SER A 33 -3.85 9.06 -16.76
CA SER A 33 -3.28 10.37 -17.07
C SER A 33 -3.74 11.40 -16.02
N GLY A 34 -2.81 12.11 -15.38
CA GLY A 34 -3.10 13.15 -14.37
C GLY A 34 -2.54 12.84 -12.98
N PRO A 35 -2.65 13.79 -12.02
CA PRO A 35 -2.22 13.53 -10.64
C PRO A 35 -3.17 12.50 -9.99
N GLY A 36 -2.65 11.33 -9.64
CA GLY A 36 -3.35 10.35 -8.82
C GLY A 36 -3.73 10.91 -7.44
N ALA A 37 -4.59 10.19 -6.71
CA ALA A 37 -5.02 10.59 -5.36
C ALA A 37 -4.56 9.58 -4.31
N ALA A 38 -4.24 10.07 -3.12
CA ALA A 38 -3.94 9.24 -1.95
C ALA A 38 -5.00 9.53 -0.88
N LEU A 39 -5.80 8.51 -0.53
CA LEU A 39 -6.86 8.62 0.46
C LEU A 39 -6.38 8.13 1.82
N TYR A 40 -6.56 8.99 2.81
CA TYR A 40 -6.19 8.75 4.19
C TYR A 40 -7.43 8.63 5.07
N ALA A 41 -7.42 7.71 6.03
CA ALA A 41 -8.51 7.49 6.98
C ALA A 41 -8.00 7.42 8.41
N CYS A 42 -8.65 8.11 9.34
CA CYS A 42 -8.39 8.01 10.77
C CYS A 42 -8.91 6.69 11.36
N ALA A 43 -8.40 6.29 12.53
CA ALA A 43 -8.74 5.00 13.14
C ALA A 43 -10.26 4.76 13.28
N PRO A 44 -11.07 5.70 13.81
CA PRO A 44 -12.52 5.49 13.89
C PRO A 44 -13.19 5.32 12.52
N CYS A 45 -12.76 6.06 11.50
CA CYS A 45 -13.32 5.92 10.15
C CYS A 45 -12.92 4.59 9.50
N ARG A 46 -11.71 4.09 9.77
CA ARG A 46 -11.29 2.76 9.32
C ARG A 46 -12.14 1.66 9.92
N GLU A 47 -12.36 1.68 11.24
CA GLU A 47 -13.17 0.70 11.94
C GLU A 47 -14.62 0.67 11.45
N GLN A 48 -15.27 1.84 11.39
CA GLN A 48 -16.68 1.96 10.98
C GLN A 48 -16.93 1.48 9.55
N ARG A 49 -15.91 1.56 8.69
CA ARG A 49 -16.04 1.29 7.25
C ARG A 49 -15.24 0.08 6.80
N ARG A 50 -14.59 -0.63 7.74
CA ARG A 50 -13.72 -1.79 7.49
C ARG A 50 -12.64 -1.48 6.45
N LEU A 51 -11.99 -0.32 6.58
CA LEU A 51 -10.89 0.08 5.70
C LEU A 51 -9.57 -0.43 6.26
N THR A 52 -8.84 -1.20 5.46
CA THR A 52 -7.51 -1.69 5.80
C THR A 52 -6.45 -0.66 5.40
N PRO A 53 -5.51 -0.28 6.28
CA PRO A 53 -4.34 0.51 5.91
C PRO A 53 -3.63 -0.09 4.70
N LEU A 54 -3.15 0.75 3.78
CA LEU A 54 -2.50 0.27 2.55
C LEU A 54 -1.33 -0.67 2.85
N ALA A 55 -0.53 -0.33 3.86
CA ALA A 55 0.60 -1.14 4.29
C ALA A 55 0.22 -2.53 4.84
N GLU A 56 -1.07 -2.77 5.13
CA GLU A 56 -1.61 -4.02 5.65
C GLU A 56 -2.46 -4.76 4.60
N GLN A 57 -2.66 -4.18 3.41
CA GLN A 57 -3.42 -4.83 2.35
C GLN A 57 -2.62 -6.02 1.77
N PRO A 58 -3.23 -7.20 1.58
CA PRO A 58 -2.51 -8.40 1.18
C PRO A 58 -1.72 -8.26 -0.13
N ASP A 59 -2.29 -7.56 -1.11
CA ASP A 59 -1.68 -7.31 -2.41
C ASP A 59 -0.48 -6.36 -2.30
N GLU A 60 -0.60 -5.27 -1.55
CA GLU A 60 0.52 -4.35 -1.30
C GLU A 60 1.66 -5.04 -0.52
N VAL A 61 1.33 -5.82 0.52
CA VAL A 61 2.32 -6.58 1.30
C VAL A 61 3.07 -7.57 0.40
N ALA A 62 2.34 -8.33 -0.42
CA ALA A 62 2.95 -9.29 -1.34
C ALA A 62 3.78 -8.60 -2.44
N TYR A 63 3.30 -7.47 -2.96
CA TYR A 63 4.02 -6.69 -3.96
C TYR A 63 5.34 -6.13 -3.42
N ARG A 64 5.33 -5.56 -2.20
CA ARG A 64 6.56 -5.07 -1.56
C ARG A 64 7.57 -6.18 -1.29
N ALA A 65 7.10 -7.35 -0.84
CA ALA A 65 7.97 -8.51 -0.64
C ALA A 65 8.61 -8.96 -1.96
N TYR A 66 7.82 -9.04 -3.03
CA TYR A 66 8.30 -9.34 -4.37
C TYR A 66 9.34 -8.31 -4.85
N LEU A 67 9.01 -7.01 -4.78
CA LEU A 67 9.92 -5.94 -5.19
C LEU A 67 11.23 -5.95 -4.40
N GLY A 68 11.16 -6.07 -3.07
CA GLY A 68 12.34 -6.13 -2.20
C GLY A 68 13.27 -7.26 -2.61
N HIS A 69 12.72 -8.46 -2.83
CA HIS A 69 13.51 -9.58 -3.32
C HIS A 69 14.17 -9.29 -4.67
N THR A 70 13.44 -8.70 -5.63
CA THR A 70 14.02 -8.38 -6.95
C THR A 70 15.13 -7.32 -6.91
N ALA A 71 15.11 -6.43 -5.92
CA ALA A 71 16.13 -5.40 -5.74
C ALA A 71 17.43 -5.97 -5.14
N GLU A 72 17.31 -6.98 -4.26
CA GLU A 72 18.45 -7.58 -3.55
C GLU A 72 19.03 -8.80 -4.27
N CYS A 73 18.21 -9.56 -4.98
CA CYS A 73 18.65 -10.77 -5.68
C CYS A 73 19.33 -10.40 -7.01
N THR A 74 20.67 -10.49 -7.02
CA THR A 74 21.52 -10.14 -8.19
C THR A 74 21.22 -10.96 -9.46
N GLY A 75 20.44 -12.04 -9.38
CA GLY A 75 20.00 -12.85 -10.52
C GLY A 75 18.55 -12.61 -11.00
N CYS A 76 17.73 -11.88 -10.24
CA CYS A 76 16.26 -11.92 -10.39
C CYS A 76 15.60 -10.59 -10.71
N GLY A 77 16.22 -9.76 -11.56
CA GLY A 77 15.62 -8.50 -12.04
C GLY A 77 14.31 -8.64 -12.88
N ARG A 78 13.66 -9.82 -12.90
CA ARG A 78 12.32 -10.10 -13.45
C ARG A 78 11.69 -11.31 -12.73
N ALA A 79 10.35 -11.36 -12.71
CA ALA A 79 9.58 -12.50 -12.22
C ALA A 79 10.00 -13.82 -12.89
N GLY A 80 10.06 -14.90 -12.10
CA GLY A 80 10.27 -16.28 -12.58
C GLY A 80 11.71 -16.68 -12.88
N ARG A 81 12.71 -15.84 -12.58
CA ARG A 81 14.14 -16.20 -12.79
C ARG A 81 14.77 -17.02 -11.66
N CYS A 82 14.17 -17.00 -10.48
CA CYS A 82 14.53 -17.85 -9.34
C CYS A 82 13.27 -18.37 -8.67
N GLU A 83 13.39 -19.49 -7.96
CA GLU A 83 12.29 -20.14 -7.27
C GLU A 83 11.62 -19.20 -6.25
N ASP A 84 12.40 -18.47 -5.45
CA ASP A 84 11.88 -17.51 -4.48
C ASP A 84 11.11 -16.37 -5.16
N GLY A 85 11.66 -15.81 -6.24
CA GLY A 85 10.99 -14.79 -7.03
C GLY A 85 9.69 -15.29 -7.69
N ALA A 86 9.63 -16.56 -8.11
CA ALA A 86 8.42 -17.17 -8.65
C ALA A 86 7.33 -17.30 -7.57
N ARG A 87 7.69 -17.80 -6.38
CA ARG A 87 6.76 -17.93 -5.23
C ARG A 87 6.20 -16.58 -4.79
N LEU A 88 7.04 -15.54 -4.72
CA LEU A 88 6.62 -14.19 -4.36
C LEU A 88 5.67 -13.57 -5.41
N TRP A 89 5.95 -13.81 -6.69
CA TRP A 89 5.08 -13.37 -7.78
C TRP A 89 3.72 -14.08 -7.75
N GLU A 90 3.70 -15.38 -7.49
CA GLU A 90 2.45 -16.14 -7.32
C GLU A 90 1.64 -15.67 -6.13
N ALA A 91 2.29 -15.37 -5.00
CA ALA A 91 1.63 -14.79 -3.84
C ALA A 91 0.98 -13.43 -4.16
N TYR A 92 1.72 -12.54 -4.85
CA TYR A 92 1.18 -11.25 -5.29
C TYR A 92 -0.02 -11.41 -6.24
N ARG A 93 0.10 -12.29 -7.25
CA ARG A 93 -1.02 -12.56 -8.17
C ARG A 93 -2.23 -13.16 -7.46
N GLY A 94 -2.02 -14.05 -6.49
CA GLY A 94 -3.08 -14.62 -5.67
C GLY A 94 -3.79 -13.56 -4.85
N ALA A 95 -3.04 -12.63 -4.26
CA ALA A 95 -3.60 -11.51 -3.51
C ALA A 95 -4.43 -10.58 -4.39
N LEU A 96 -3.95 -10.23 -5.60
CA LEU A 96 -4.72 -9.45 -6.57
C LEU A 96 -6.03 -10.15 -6.99
N ALA A 97 -5.97 -11.46 -7.24
CA ALA A 97 -7.16 -12.23 -7.63
C ALA A 97 -8.20 -12.36 -6.51
N ALA A 98 -7.78 -12.16 -5.25
CA ALA A 98 -8.65 -12.17 -4.09
C ALA A 98 -9.27 -10.79 -3.76
N LEU A 99 -8.85 -9.72 -4.46
CA LEU A 99 -9.47 -8.41 -4.30
C LEU A 99 -10.93 -8.46 -4.78
N PRO A 100 -11.86 -7.81 -4.05
CA PRO A 100 -13.24 -7.70 -4.51
C PRO A 100 -13.31 -6.95 -5.84
N ALA A 101 -14.15 -7.45 -6.76
CA ALA A 101 -14.40 -6.87 -8.08
C ALA A 101 -15.17 -5.53 -8.01
#